data_AF-A0A7G6A9U4-F1
#
_entry.id   AF-A0A7G6A9U4-F1
#
_cell.length_a   1.000
_cell.length_b   1.000
_cell.length_c   1.000
_cell.angle_alpha   90.00
_cell.angle_beta   90.00
_cell.angle_gamma   90.00
#
_symmetry.space_group_name_H-M   'P 1'
#
loop_
_entity.id
_entity.type
_entity.pdbx_description
1 polymer ?
#
loop_
_entity_poly.entity_id
_entity_poly.type
_entity_poly.pdbx_seq_one_letter_code
_entity_poly.pdbx_strand_id
1 'polypeptide(L)'
;MIQRFPSLMRRRALGSGLVTAIFLLVVLAGLGVALVSVFTTQQQSSLLDESGARAYQAARAGIEWGLFRKRINGACVQKFSFRPPAGSVLNNYTVTVECRDVGAAPLLQTIITATACPATYAECPTEQNPLIQPNNSADYVQRVIEVQL
;
A
#
# COMPACT_ATOMS: atom_id res chain seq x y z
N MET A 1 -58.05 -47.93 26.41
CA MET A 1 -58.26 -46.80 25.48
C MET A 1 -56.89 -46.46 24.87
N ILE A 2 -56.60 -46.96 23.67
CA ILE A 2 -55.27 -46.90 23.03
C ILE A 2 -55.30 -45.77 22.00
N GLN A 3 -54.53 -44.70 22.23
CA GLN A 3 -54.42 -43.57 21.30
C GLN A 3 -53.39 -43.88 20.20
N ARG A 4 -53.82 -43.81 18.94
CA ARG A 4 -53.02 -44.00 17.73
C ARG A 4 -52.16 -42.75 17.47
N PHE A 5 -50.85 -42.92 17.45
CA PHE A 5 -49.93 -41.89 16.93
C PHE A 5 -50.06 -41.79 15.40
N PRO A 6 -50.21 -40.58 14.82
CA PRO A 6 -50.23 -40.42 13.38
C PRO A 6 -48.82 -40.62 12.81
N SER A 7 -48.70 -41.60 11.91
CA SER A 7 -47.51 -41.83 11.10
C SER A 7 -47.30 -40.67 10.13
N LEU A 8 -46.22 -39.90 10.32
CA LEU A 8 -45.74 -38.94 9.33
C LEU A 8 -45.30 -39.70 8.08
N MET A 9 -46.15 -39.72 7.06
CA MET A 9 -45.85 -40.30 5.76
C MET A 9 -44.76 -39.46 5.08
N ARG A 10 -43.50 -39.86 5.28
CA ARG A 10 -42.33 -39.30 4.59
C ARG A 10 -42.42 -39.66 3.11
N ARG A 11 -43.00 -38.76 2.31
CA ARG A 11 -42.93 -38.85 0.84
C ARG A 11 -41.45 -38.81 0.45
N ARG A 12 -40.92 -39.96 0.01
CA ARG A 12 -39.62 -40.02 -0.65
C ARG A 12 -39.80 -39.38 -2.02
N ALA A 13 -39.34 -38.14 -2.17
CA ALA A 13 -39.11 -37.54 -3.48
C ALA A 13 -37.95 -38.32 -4.13
N LEU A 14 -38.29 -39.26 -5.01
CA LEU A 14 -37.33 -40.07 -5.76
C LEU A 14 -37.14 -39.41 -7.14
N GLY A 15 -35.96 -38.84 -7.38
CA GLY A 15 -35.52 -38.44 -8.74
C GLY A 15 -35.26 -36.95 -8.93
N SER A 16 -36.29 -36.11 -8.95
CA SER A 16 -36.17 -34.72 -9.43
C SER A 16 -35.48 -33.75 -8.46
N GLY A 17 -35.64 -33.95 -7.15
CA GLY A 17 -35.04 -33.06 -6.13
C GLY A 17 -33.53 -33.19 -5.99
N LEU A 18 -32.95 -34.33 -6.37
CA LEU A 18 -31.52 -34.61 -6.20
C LEU A 18 -30.70 -33.82 -7.25
N VAL A 19 -31.17 -33.79 -8.50
CA VAL A 19 -30.51 -33.02 -9.57
C VAL A 19 -30.57 -31.52 -9.28
N THR A 20 -31.73 -31.01 -8.83
CA THR A 20 -31.87 -29.59 -8.46
C THR A 20 -31.01 -29.23 -7.26
N ALA A 21 -30.89 -30.11 -6.26
CA ALA A 21 -30.05 -29.87 -5.10
C ALA A 21 -28.56 -29.78 -5.48
N ILE A 22 -28.06 -30.68 -6.34
CA ILE A 22 -26.68 -30.63 -6.80
C ILE A 22 -26.41 -29.37 -7.63
N PHE A 23 -27.34 -29.00 -8.52
CA PHE A 23 -27.21 -27.76 -9.30
C PHE A 23 -27.08 -26.53 -8.40
N LEU A 24 -27.97 -26.41 -7.39
CA LEU A 24 -27.90 -25.32 -6.42
C LEU A 24 -26.59 -25.33 -5.62
N LEU A 25 -26.12 -26.51 -5.20
CA LEU A 25 -24.84 -26.63 -4.48
C LEU A 25 -23.66 -26.13 -5.33
N VAL A 26 -23.61 -26.48 -6.62
CA VAL A 26 -22.54 -26.02 -7.52
C VAL A 26 -22.60 -24.50 -7.72
N VAL A 27 -23.78 -23.93 -7.91
CA VAL A 27 -23.96 -22.48 -8.05
C VAL A 27 -23.55 -21.75 -6.77
N LEU A 28 -24.00 -22.22 -5.61
CA LEU A 28 -23.64 -21.64 -4.32
C LEU A 28 -22.14 -21.77 -4.02
N ALA A 29 -21.52 -22.89 -4.39
CA ALA A 29 -20.07 -23.06 -4.28
C ALA A 29 -19.31 -22.08 -5.18
N GLY A 30 -19.74 -21.90 -6.44
CA GLY A 30 -19.16 -20.92 -7.35
C GLY A 30 -19.28 -19.48 -6.84
N LEU A 31 -20.45 -19.11 -6.30
CA LEU A 31 -20.66 -17.81 -5.65
C LEU A 31 -19.81 -17.64 -4.39
N GLY A 32 -19.66 -18.68 -3.58
CA GLY A 32 -18.81 -18.67 -2.39
C GLY A 32 -17.34 -18.41 -2.72
N VAL A 33 -16.81 -19.06 -3.76
CA VAL A 33 -15.43 -18.83 -4.25
C VAL A 33 -15.26 -17.39 -4.74
N ALA A 34 -16.22 -16.88 -5.54
CA ALA A 34 -16.18 -15.52 -6.04
C ALA A 34 -16.17 -14.49 -4.88
N LEU A 35 -17.02 -14.69 -3.86
CA LEU A 35 -17.06 -13.83 -2.68
C LEU A 35 -15.73 -13.85 -1.92
N VAL A 36 -15.16 -15.02 -1.64
CA VAL A 36 -13.86 -15.13 -0.96
C VAL A 36 -12.77 -14.39 -1.72
N SER A 37 -12.73 -14.52 -3.06
CA SER A 37 -11.75 -13.80 -3.87
C SER A 37 -11.86 -12.28 -3.72
N VAL A 38 -13.09 -11.76 -3.72
CA VAL A 38 -13.39 -10.34 -3.54
C VAL A 38 -13.09 -9.86 -2.10
N PHE A 39 -13.31 -10.68 -1.08
CA PHE A 39 -12.91 -10.36 0.29
C PHE A 39 -11.38 -10.32 0.44
N THR A 40 -10.66 -11.25 -0.19
CA THR A 40 -9.19 -11.29 -0.11
C THR A 40 -8.54 -10.09 -0.79
N THR A 41 -9.09 -9.62 -1.92
CA THR A 41 -8.58 -8.42 -2.60
C THR A 41 -8.87 -7.15 -1.80
N GLN A 42 -10.04 -7.04 -1.16
CA GLN A 42 -10.40 -5.90 -0.32
C GLN A 42 -9.46 -5.72 0.88
N GLN A 43 -9.00 -6.81 1.50
CA GLN A 43 -8.04 -6.76 2.61
C GLN A 43 -6.67 -6.24 2.14
N GLN A 44 -6.22 -6.64 0.96
CA GLN A 44 -4.95 -6.18 0.39
C GLN A 44 -4.99 -4.68 0.05
N SER A 45 -6.09 -4.19 -0.52
CA SER A 45 -6.24 -2.76 -0.83
C SER A 45 -6.14 -1.88 0.42
N SER A 46 -6.77 -2.30 1.53
CA SER A 46 -6.73 -1.54 2.78
C SER A 46 -5.33 -1.40 3.37
N LEU A 47 -4.52 -2.47 3.30
CA LEU A 47 -3.12 -2.45 3.74
C LEU A 47 -2.24 -1.56 2.84
N LEU A 48 -2.48 -1.59 1.52
CA LEU A 48 -1.80 -0.74 0.55
C LEU A 48 -2.14 0.74 0.79
N ASP A 49 -3.39 1.07 1.06
CA ASP A 49 -3.82 2.45 1.35
C ASP A 49 -3.18 2.99 2.63
N GLU A 50 -3.15 2.18 3.69
CA GLU A 50 -2.49 2.56 4.95
C GLU A 50 -0.99 2.76 4.77
N SER A 51 -0.32 1.82 4.09
CA SER A 51 1.11 1.93 3.80
C SER A 51 1.43 3.16 2.93
N GLY A 52 0.54 3.50 1.99
CA GLY A 52 0.62 4.71 1.18
C GLY A 52 0.51 5.98 2.00
N ALA A 53 -0.37 6.03 2.99
CA ALA A 53 -0.51 7.17 3.89
C ALA A 53 0.73 7.35 4.77
N ARG A 54 1.28 6.26 5.32
CA ARG A 54 2.50 6.30 6.14
C ARG A 54 3.71 6.75 5.32
N ALA A 55 3.89 6.22 4.11
CA ALA A 55 4.93 6.66 3.19
C ALA A 55 4.82 8.16 2.87
N TYR A 56 3.59 8.68 2.70
CA TYR A 56 3.37 10.11 2.47
C TYR A 56 3.79 10.97 3.68
N GLN A 57 3.44 10.56 4.89
CA GLN A 57 3.86 11.25 6.11
C GLN A 57 5.39 11.21 6.28
N ALA A 58 6.03 10.09 5.94
CA ALA A 58 7.50 9.97 5.97
C ALA A 58 8.16 10.94 4.97
N ALA A 59 7.67 10.99 3.73
CA ALA A 59 8.18 11.91 2.71
C ALA A 59 8.00 13.39 3.11
N ARG A 60 6.85 13.72 3.73
CA ARG A 60 6.59 15.08 4.23
C ARG A 60 7.59 15.49 5.30
N ALA A 61 7.85 14.62 6.28
CA ALA A 61 8.88 14.87 7.29
C ALA A 61 10.27 15.04 6.64
N GLY A 62 10.56 14.30 5.57
CA GLY A 62 11.78 14.46 4.76
C GLY A 62 11.90 15.85 4.13
N ILE A 63 10.83 16.36 3.52
CA ILE A 63 10.81 17.73 2.96
C ILE A 63 11.01 18.78 4.05
N GLU A 64 10.30 18.66 5.17
CA GLU A 64 10.40 19.62 6.27
C GLU A 64 11.83 19.68 6.83
N TRP A 65 12.47 18.51 6.97
CA TRP A 65 13.88 18.42 7.31
C TRP A 65 14.79 19.04 6.24
N GLY A 66 14.54 18.78 4.95
CA GLY A 66 15.34 19.32 3.84
C GLY A 66 15.26 20.85 3.77
N LEU A 67 14.05 21.40 3.92
CA LEU A 67 13.81 22.83 3.97
C LEU A 67 14.49 23.48 5.18
N PHE A 68 14.37 22.86 6.37
CA PHE A 68 15.08 23.31 7.56
C PHE A 68 16.59 23.36 7.32
N ARG A 69 17.15 22.32 6.69
CA ARG A 69 18.58 22.22 6.44
C ARG A 69 19.08 23.27 5.44
N LYS A 70 18.30 23.57 4.39
CA LYS A 70 18.56 24.67 3.44
C LYS A 70 18.50 26.04 4.13
N ARG A 71 17.52 26.26 5.02
CA ARG A 71 17.36 27.51 5.79
C ARG A 71 18.51 27.76 6.75
N ILE A 72 19.01 26.71 7.41
CA ILE A 72 20.07 26.83 8.43
C ILE A 72 21.47 26.87 7.82
N ASN A 73 21.79 25.97 6.87
CA ASN A 73 23.14 25.89 6.30
C ASN A 73 23.34 26.74 5.05
N GLY A 74 22.27 27.35 4.52
CA GLY A 74 22.30 28.14 3.28
C GLY A 74 22.58 27.32 2.01
N ALA A 75 22.86 26.02 2.14
CA ALA A 75 23.27 25.15 1.05
C ALA A 75 22.26 24.03 0.80
N CYS A 76 22.20 23.62 -0.46
CA CYS A 76 21.40 22.52 -0.97
C CYS A 76 22.13 21.20 -0.69
N VAL A 77 21.52 20.27 0.07
CA VAL A 77 22.12 18.95 0.32
C VAL A 77 21.87 18.09 -0.92
N GLN A 78 22.94 17.71 -1.61
CA GLN A 78 22.85 16.94 -2.87
C GLN A 78 21.99 15.69 -2.70
N LYS A 79 22.30 14.86 -1.69
CA LYS A 79 21.50 13.68 -1.34
C LYS A 79 21.69 13.33 0.12
N PHE A 80 20.62 12.94 0.79
CA PHE A 80 20.67 12.40 2.14
C PHE A 80 19.55 11.40 2.38
N SER A 81 19.91 10.18 2.77
CA SER A 81 18.96 9.13 3.11
C SER A 81 18.99 8.86 4.61
N PHE A 82 17.82 8.75 5.23
CA PHE A 82 17.70 8.42 6.64
C PHE A 82 16.44 7.59 6.91
N ARG A 83 16.42 6.95 8.08
CA ARG A 83 15.22 6.30 8.60
C ARG A 83 14.60 7.18 9.69
N PRO A 84 13.26 7.29 9.72
CA PRO A 84 12.56 7.91 10.84
C PRO A 84 12.91 7.24 12.18
N PRO A 85 12.72 7.92 13.32
CA PRO A 85 13.14 7.43 14.63
C PRO A 85 12.66 6.00 14.94
N ALA A 86 13.55 5.21 15.54
CA ALA A 86 13.23 3.86 16.01
C ALA A 86 12.07 3.91 17.01
N GLY A 87 11.08 3.03 16.83
CA GLY A 87 9.84 3.02 17.62
C GLY A 87 8.66 3.80 17.00
N SER A 88 8.87 4.49 15.88
CA SER A 88 7.76 5.07 15.10
C SER A 88 7.18 4.06 14.09
N VAL A 89 5.89 4.23 13.74
CA VAL A 89 5.25 3.49 12.63
C VAL A 89 5.88 3.78 11.25
N LEU A 90 6.71 4.83 11.17
CA LEU A 90 7.41 5.28 9.98
C LEU A 90 8.80 4.64 9.83
N ASN A 91 9.32 3.95 10.85
CA ASN A 91 10.62 3.28 10.79
C ASN A 91 10.66 2.11 9.78
N ASN A 92 9.50 1.69 9.26
CA ASN A 92 9.40 0.74 8.15
C ASN A 92 9.61 1.39 6.78
N TYR A 93 9.94 2.69 6.75
CA TYR A 93 10.27 3.43 5.55
C TYR A 93 11.66 4.05 5.65
N THR A 94 12.33 4.12 4.50
CA THR A 94 13.52 4.94 4.29
C THR A 94 13.08 6.20 3.57
N VAL A 95 13.64 7.35 3.94
CA VAL A 95 13.38 8.64 3.31
C VAL A 95 14.68 9.15 2.71
N THR A 96 14.68 9.38 1.40
CA THR A 96 15.77 9.99 0.65
C THR A 96 15.35 11.40 0.26
N VAL A 97 16.10 12.39 0.75
CA VAL A 97 15.93 13.80 0.44
C VAL A 97 17.04 14.22 -0.50
N GLU A 98 16.66 14.91 -1.56
CA GLU A 98 17.55 15.43 -2.57
C GLU A 98 17.19 16.88 -2.86
N CYS A 99 18.19 17.66 -3.21
CA CYS A 99 18.02 19.06 -3.53
C CYS A 99 18.84 19.36 -4.79
N ARG A 100 18.21 20.08 -5.72
CA ARG A 100 18.80 20.49 -6.98
C ARG A 100 18.49 21.95 -7.25
N ASP A 101 19.52 22.73 -7.54
CA ASP A 101 19.35 24.10 -8.04
C ASP A 101 19.21 24.04 -9.57
N VAL A 102 18.18 24.69 -10.11
CA VAL A 102 17.92 24.83 -11.54
C VAL A 102 17.95 26.30 -11.95
N GLY A 103 18.43 26.57 -13.15
CA GLY A 103 18.62 27.93 -13.67
C GLY A 103 20.06 28.45 -13.56
N ALA A 104 20.23 29.74 -13.79
CA ALA A 104 21.51 30.44 -13.76
C ALA A 104 21.34 31.78 -13.02
N ALA A 105 22.40 32.20 -12.32
CA ALA A 105 22.38 33.45 -11.57
C ALA A 105 21.94 34.64 -12.47
N PRO A 106 21.04 35.53 -12.01
CA PRO A 106 20.52 35.66 -10.65
C PRO A 106 19.24 34.87 -10.32
N LEU A 107 18.65 34.17 -11.28
CA LEU A 107 17.40 33.41 -11.10
C LEU A 107 17.72 31.93 -10.89
N LEU A 108 18.15 31.61 -9.67
CA LEU A 108 18.32 30.24 -9.21
C LEU A 108 17.03 29.79 -8.53
N GLN A 109 16.44 28.70 -9.00
CA GLN A 109 15.30 28.04 -8.38
C GLN A 109 15.82 26.78 -7.67
N THR A 110 15.47 26.60 -6.40
CA THR A 110 15.87 25.40 -5.66
C THR A 110 14.71 24.41 -5.61
N ILE A 111 14.91 23.21 -6.13
CA ILE A 111 13.97 22.10 -6.06
C ILE A 111 14.42 21.16 -4.95
N ILE A 112 13.55 20.86 -4.00
CA ILE A 112 13.77 19.86 -2.95
C ILE A 112 12.79 18.72 -3.17
N THR A 113 13.30 17.51 -3.35
CA THR A 113 12.53 16.29 -3.49
C THR A 113 12.74 15.41 -2.26
N ALA A 114 11.66 14.86 -1.72
CA ALA A 114 11.73 13.81 -0.71
C ALA A 114 10.96 12.59 -1.17
N THR A 115 11.65 11.46 -1.14
CA THR A 115 11.13 10.17 -1.58
C THR A 115 11.11 9.22 -0.40
N ALA A 116 9.94 8.66 -0.09
CA ALA A 116 9.79 7.59 0.88
C ALA A 116 9.55 6.25 0.18
N CYS A 117 10.27 5.22 0.63
CA CYS A 117 10.21 3.85 0.11
C CYS A 117 10.31 2.85 1.28
N PRO A 118 10.02 1.56 1.06
CA PRO A 118 10.13 0.55 2.12
C PRO A 118 11.55 0.44 2.68
N ALA A 119 11.67 0.21 3.99
CA ALA A 119 12.95 0.13 4.71
C ALA A 119 13.84 -1.06 4.33
N THR A 120 13.40 -1.93 3.41
CA THR A 120 14.23 -2.94 2.74
C THR A 120 15.33 -2.28 1.90
N TYR A 121 15.14 -1.01 1.51
CA TYR A 121 16.11 -0.22 0.78
C TYR A 121 16.89 0.69 1.74
N ALA A 122 18.22 0.73 1.56
CA ALA A 122 19.07 1.67 2.28
C ALA A 122 18.87 3.12 1.80
N GLU A 123 18.48 3.28 0.53
CA GLU A 123 18.12 4.55 -0.10
C GLU A 123 17.02 4.31 -1.13
N CYS A 124 16.14 5.30 -1.35
CA CYS A 124 15.07 5.15 -2.31
C CYS A 124 15.53 5.34 -3.76
N PRO A 125 14.92 4.64 -4.72
CA PRO A 125 15.09 4.93 -6.14
C PRO A 125 14.74 6.39 -6.45
N THR A 126 15.69 7.15 -7.00
CA THR A 126 15.47 8.52 -7.50
C THR A 126 16.02 8.63 -8.92
N GLU A 127 15.56 9.63 -9.68
CA GLU A 127 16.04 9.84 -11.05
C GLU A 127 17.54 10.15 -11.10
N GLN A 128 18.09 10.71 -10.02
CA GLN A 128 19.50 11.06 -9.89
C GLN A 128 20.37 9.91 -9.37
N ASN A 129 19.80 8.78 -8.95
CA ASN A 129 20.54 7.55 -8.70
C ASN A 129 19.85 6.33 -9.33
N PRO A 130 20.10 6.05 -10.62
CA PRO A 130 19.51 4.93 -11.34
C PRO A 130 20.09 3.55 -10.93
N LEU A 131 21.07 3.49 -10.02
CA LEU A 131 21.65 2.23 -9.53
C LEU A 131 20.68 1.45 -8.63
N ILE A 132 19.65 2.11 -8.10
CA ILE A 132 18.61 1.48 -7.27
C ILE A 132 17.32 1.46 -8.09
N GLN A 133 16.87 0.27 -8.47
CA GLN A 133 15.69 0.11 -9.31
C GLN A 133 14.43 -0.14 -8.47
N PRO A 134 13.29 0.45 -8.84
CA PRO A 134 12.00 0.08 -8.26
C PRO A 134 11.73 -1.39 -8.61
N ASN A 135 11.36 -2.19 -7.61
CA ASN A 135 10.89 -3.54 -7.88
C ASN A 135 9.42 -3.50 -8.32
N ASN A 136 9.01 -4.44 -9.18
CA ASN A 136 7.61 -4.60 -9.59
C ASN A 136 6.81 -5.49 -8.61
N SER A 137 7.24 -5.52 -7.35
CA SER A 137 6.59 -6.31 -6.31
C SER A 137 5.25 -5.69 -5.96
N ALA A 138 4.22 -6.52 -5.74
CA ALA A 138 2.88 -6.06 -5.40
C ALA A 138 2.82 -5.23 -4.10
N ASP A 139 3.82 -5.38 -3.22
CA ASP A 139 3.95 -4.65 -1.96
C ASP A 139 4.77 -3.35 -2.06
N TYR A 140 5.26 -3.00 -3.25
CA TYR A 140 6.08 -1.80 -3.43
C TYR A 140 5.23 -0.54 -3.43
N VAL A 141 5.46 0.32 -2.44
CA VAL A 141 4.82 1.63 -2.33
C VAL A 141 5.87 2.71 -2.16
N GLN A 142 5.87 3.67 -3.08
CA GLN A 142 6.76 4.83 -3.06
C GLN A 142 5.94 6.12 -3.08
N ARG A 143 6.34 7.11 -2.30
CA ARG A 143 5.76 8.46 -2.31
C ARG A 143 6.86 9.48 -2.52
N VAL A 144 6.66 10.34 -3.53
CA VAL A 144 7.57 11.45 -3.86
C VAL A 144 6.81 12.74 -3.61
N ILE A 145 7.45 13.67 -2.90
CA ILE A 145 6.97 15.04 -2.72
C ILE A 145 8.07 15.96 -3.23
N GLU A 146 7.67 17.03 -3.90
CA GLU A 146 8.57 18.06 -4.42
C GLU A 146 8.12 19.43 -3.93
N VAL A 147 9.07 20.29 -3.57
CA VAL A 147 8.86 21.70 -3.26
C VAL A 147 9.85 22.53 -4.04
N GLN A 148 9.38 23.63 -4.61
CA GLN A 148 10.18 24.59 -5.36
C GLN A 148 10.24 25.90 -4.59
N LEU A 149 11.45 26.45 -4.47
CA LEU A 149 11.79 27.68 -3.74
C LEU A 149 12.35 28.73 -4.69
#